data_AF-A0A6I6H8M3-F1
#
_entry.id   AF-A0A6I6H8M3-F1
#
_cell.length_a   1.000
_cell.length_b   1.000
_cell.length_c   1.000
_cell.angle_alpha   90.00
_cell.angle_beta   90.00
_cell.angle_gamma   90.00
#
_symmetry.space_group_name_H-M   'P 1'
#
loop_
_entity.id
_entity.type
_entity.pdbx_description
1 polymer ?
#
loop_
_entity_poly.entity_id
_entity_poly.type
_entity_poly.pdbx_seq_one_letter_code
_entity_poly.pdbx_strand_id
1 'polypeptide(L)'
;MYFLSVFQDQREIVVRRPFSDFAEAIAACGEYYEPRAVGAALEFSVQVTGKIFRRATAQLTRPEDVPSEQANSPVGWRAAKQSNAFRFDFSYTFLVESDAGIEQAEEWLRDEEADAE
;
A
#
# COMPACT_ATOMS: atom_id res chain seq x y z
N MET A 1 10.79 -14.58 0.84
CA MET A 1 11.24 -13.22 1.20
C MET A 1 10.07 -12.26 1.04
N TYR A 2 10.14 -11.07 1.63
CA TYR A 2 9.12 -10.03 1.46
C TYR A 2 9.76 -8.75 0.94
N PHE A 3 9.03 -7.98 0.14
CA PHE A 3 9.54 -6.78 -0.50
C PHE A 3 8.55 -5.64 -0.30
N LEU A 4 9.01 -4.55 0.29
CA LEU A 4 8.23 -3.32 0.45
C LEU A 4 8.54 -2.36 -0.69
N SER A 5 7.51 -1.97 -1.43
CA SER A 5 7.51 -0.75 -2.25
C SER A 5 6.61 0.31 -1.61
N VAL A 6 7.05 1.57 -1.69
CA VAL A 6 6.31 2.72 -1.18
C VAL A 6 6.13 3.72 -2.31
N PHE A 7 4.90 4.15 -2.51
CA PHE A 7 4.53 5.15 -3.50
C PHE A 7 4.05 6.41 -2.79
N GLN A 8 4.63 7.54 -3.15
CA GLN A 8 4.22 8.87 -2.73
C GLN A 8 3.56 9.56 -3.92
N ASP A 9 2.29 9.92 -3.82
CA ASP A 9 1.53 10.58 -4.90
C ASP A 9 1.70 9.86 -6.25
N GLN A 10 1.58 8.52 -6.24
CA GLN A 10 1.77 7.61 -7.37
C GLN A 10 3.22 7.46 -7.88
N ARG A 11 4.19 8.17 -7.30
CA ARG A 11 5.61 7.98 -7.60
C ARG A 11 6.23 6.96 -6.65
N GLU A 12 6.87 5.95 -7.19
CA GLU A 12 7.63 4.99 -6.37
C GLU A 12 8.86 5.69 -5.74
N ILE A 13 8.94 5.69 -4.41
CA ILE A 13 10.03 6.29 -3.62
C ILE A 13 10.87 5.24 -2.91
N VAL A 14 10.34 4.04 -2.70
CA VAL A 14 11.07 2.85 -2.27
C VAL A 14 10.71 1.73 -3.22
N VAL A 15 11.74 1.10 -3.78
CA VAL A 15 11.60 0.02 -4.76
C VAL A 15 12.01 -1.29 -4.11
N ARG A 16 11.05 -2.19 -3.88
CA ARG A 16 11.25 -3.58 -3.45
C ARG A 16 12.33 -3.74 -2.36
N ARG A 17 12.27 -2.94 -1.29
CA ARG A 17 13.18 -3.08 -0.14
C ARG A 17 12.96 -4.45 0.50
N PRO A 18 14.00 -5.30 0.63
CA PRO A 18 13.84 -6.68 1.06
C PRO A 18 13.73 -6.80 2.59
N PHE A 19 12.91 -7.76 3.04
CA PHE A 19 12.70 -8.14 4.43
C PHE A 19 12.64 -9.66 4.56
N SER A 20 13.16 -10.15 5.69
CA SER A 20 13.14 -11.59 6.00
C SER A 20 11.79 -12.05 6.55
N ASP A 21 11.07 -11.13 7.20
CA ASP A 21 9.78 -11.37 7.85
C ASP A 21 8.71 -10.38 7.39
N PHE A 22 7.46 -10.84 7.30
CA PHE A 22 6.34 -10.01 6.84
C PHE A 22 6.01 -8.90 7.83
N ALA A 23 6.08 -9.17 9.13
CA ALA A 23 5.78 -8.17 10.14
C ALA A 23 6.84 -7.05 10.15
N GLU A 24 8.11 -7.37 9.86
CA GLU A 24 9.15 -6.36 9.66
C GLU A 24 8.84 -5.43 8.48
N ALA A 25 8.40 -5.98 7.34
CA ALA A 25 8.02 -5.19 6.16
C ALA A 25 6.83 -4.25 6.46
N ILE A 26 5.83 -4.73 7.21
CA ILE A 26 4.69 -3.90 7.63
C ILE A 26 5.13 -2.83 8.65
N ALA A 27 5.99 -3.18 9.60
CA ALA A 27 6.49 -2.23 10.61
C ALA A 27 7.31 -1.10 9.96
N ALA A 28 8.08 -1.40 8.91
CA ALA A 28 8.83 -0.40 8.16
C ALA A 28 7.95 0.67 7.48
N CYS A 29 6.65 0.40 7.26
CA CYS A 29 5.71 1.43 6.79
C CYS A 29 5.52 2.56 7.81
N GLY A 30 5.80 2.32 9.09
CA GLY A 30 5.75 3.34 10.15
C GLY A 30 6.79 4.46 10.00
N GLU A 31 7.77 4.32 9.09
CA GLU A 31 8.71 5.41 8.76
C GLU A 31 8.02 6.60 8.05
N TYR A 32 6.77 6.42 7.58
CA TYR A 32 6.05 7.38 6.72
C TYR A 32 4.83 8.04 7.40
N TYR A 33 4.54 7.68 8.64
CA TYR A 33 3.41 8.21 9.38
C TYR A 33 3.57 8.08 10.89
N GLU A 34 2.88 8.97 11.61
CA GLU A 34 2.89 8.99 13.06
C GLU A 34 1.47 8.77 13.59
N PRO A 35 1.25 7.75 14.46
CA PRO A 35 -0.06 7.55 15.07
C PRO A 35 -0.39 8.72 16.01
N ARG A 36 -1.60 9.27 15.89
CA ARG A 36 -2.13 10.31 16.78
C ARG A 36 -2.76 9.74 18.05
N ALA A 37 -3.06 8.44 18.07
CA ALA A 37 -3.67 7.73 19.19
C ALA A 37 -3.02 6.36 19.38
N VAL A 38 -2.97 5.89 20.63
CA VAL A 38 -2.35 4.60 21.02
C VAL A 38 -2.98 3.40 20.29
N GLY A 39 -4.25 3.50 19.89
CA GLY A 39 -4.98 2.46 19.15
C GLY A 39 -5.09 2.68 17.64
N ALA A 40 -4.34 3.63 17.06
CA ALA A 40 -4.38 3.88 15.63
C ALA A 40 -3.80 2.69 14.87
N ALA A 41 -4.62 2.03 14.05
CA ALA A 41 -4.25 0.83 13.29
C ALA A 41 -4.29 1.11 11.78
N LEU A 42 -3.20 0.80 11.09
CA LEU A 42 -3.14 0.87 9.63
C LEU A 42 -3.66 -0.46 9.07
N GLU A 43 -4.76 -0.39 8.34
CA GLU A 43 -5.42 -1.56 7.77
C GLU A 43 -4.81 -1.94 6.41
N PHE A 44 -4.38 -3.20 6.27
CA PHE A 44 -3.90 -3.78 5.02
C PHE A 44 -4.95 -4.69 4.39
N SER A 45 -5.13 -4.57 3.08
CA SER A 45 -5.84 -5.55 2.26
C SER A 45 -4.85 -6.62 1.80
N VAL A 46 -5.13 -7.88 2.10
CA VAL A 46 -4.23 -9.00 1.81
C VAL A 46 -4.80 -9.86 0.70
N GLN A 47 -3.96 -10.19 -0.30
CA GLN A 47 -4.29 -11.09 -1.39
C GLN A 47 -3.59 -12.44 -1.20
N VAL A 48 -4.41 -13.49 -1.11
CA VAL A 48 -3.97 -14.89 -1.03
C VAL A 48 -4.62 -15.67 -2.16
N THR A 49 -3.80 -16.33 -2.99
CA THR A 49 -4.27 -17.14 -4.12
C THR A 49 -3.64 -18.51 -4.04
N GLY A 50 -4.46 -19.57 -4.11
CA GLY A 50 -3.95 -20.94 -3.99
C GLY A 50 -3.28 -21.24 -2.65
N LYS A 51 -3.74 -20.59 -1.57
CA LYS A 51 -3.13 -20.64 -0.21
C LYS A 51 -1.72 -20.01 -0.12
N ILE A 52 -1.31 -19.26 -1.14
CA ILE A 52 -0.03 -18.56 -1.19
C ILE A 52 -0.29 -17.07 -1.01
N PHE A 53 0.35 -16.46 -0.01
CA PHE A 53 0.36 -15.01 0.14
C PHE A 53 1.06 -14.38 -1.07
N ARG A 54 0.38 -13.45 -1.75
CA ARG A 54 0.92 -12.73 -2.90
C ARG A 54 1.36 -11.34 -2.51
N ARG A 55 0.42 -10.54 -2.00
CA ARG A 55 0.68 -9.15 -1.64
C ARG A 55 -0.25 -8.63 -0.55
N ALA A 56 0.19 -7.60 0.14
CA ALA A 56 -0.60 -6.79 1.05
C ALA A 56 -0.49 -5.32 0.63
N THR A 57 -1.61 -4.60 0.63
CA THR A 57 -1.66 -3.18 0.29
C THR A 57 -2.32 -2.36 1.39
N ALA A 58 -1.74 -1.20 1.68
CA ALA A 58 -2.37 -0.19 2.52
C ALA A 58 -2.22 1.17 1.85
N GLN A 59 -3.15 2.07 2.14
CA GLN A 59 -3.13 3.44 1.63
C GLN A 59 -3.36 4.41 2.77
N LEU A 60 -2.61 5.50 2.78
CA LEU A 60 -2.87 6.70 3.58
C LEU A 60 -3.18 7.81 2.59
N THR A 61 -4.42 8.26 2.55
CA THR A 61 -4.83 9.31 1.61
C THR A 61 -5.11 10.58 2.39
N ARG A 62 -4.48 11.69 2.01
CA ARG A 62 -4.83 12.99 2.59
C ARG A 62 -6.23 13.38 2.10
N PRO A 63 -7.10 13.93 2.96
CA PRO A 63 -8.43 14.38 2.54
C PRO A 63 -8.41 15.37 1.37
N GLU A 64 -7.37 16.21 1.27
CA GLU A 64 -7.17 17.19 0.20
C GLU A 64 -6.81 16.57 -1.17
N ASP A 65 -6.28 15.34 -1.17
CA ASP A 65 -5.97 14.60 -2.40
C ASP A 65 -7.17 13.78 -2.90
N VAL A 66 -8.27 13.72 -2.13
CA VAL A 66 -9.51 13.07 -2.55
C VAL A 66 -10.27 14.00 -3.51
N PRO A 67 -10.65 13.56 -4.71
CA PRO A 67 -11.47 14.35 -5.62
C PRO A 67 -12.74 14.85 -4.95
N SER A 68 -13.10 16.12 -5.17
CA SER A 68 -14.20 16.78 -4.46
C SER A 68 -15.55 16.07 -4.61
N GLU A 69 -15.80 15.45 -5.77
CA GLU A 69 -16.98 14.63 -6.04
C GLU A 69 -17.04 13.35 -5.20
N GLN A 70 -15.90 12.89 -4.67
CA GLN A 70 -15.79 11.72 -3.80
C GLN A 70 -15.69 12.05 -2.31
N ALA A 71 -15.74 13.33 -1.93
CA ALA A 71 -15.59 13.76 -0.54
C ALA A 71 -16.61 13.11 0.42
N ASN A 72 -17.85 12.90 -0.04
CA ASN A 72 -18.93 12.26 0.71
C ASN A 72 -19.10 10.76 0.39
N SER A 73 -18.09 10.13 -0.20
CA SER A 73 -18.08 8.70 -0.51
C SER A 73 -17.32 7.91 0.57
N PRO A 74 -17.36 6.57 0.55
CA PRO A 74 -16.51 5.74 1.42
C PRO A 74 -15.02 6.09 1.33
N VAL A 75 -14.54 6.54 0.17
CA VAL A 75 -13.14 6.96 -0.03
C VAL A 75 -12.84 8.23 0.78
N GLY A 76 -13.68 9.25 0.66
CA GLY A 76 -13.54 10.50 1.41
C GLY A 76 -13.63 10.29 2.92
N TRP A 77 -14.56 9.45 3.37
CA TRP A 77 -14.68 9.09 4.79
C TRP A 77 -13.47 8.31 5.31
N ARG A 78 -12.91 7.40 4.50
CA ARG A 78 -11.69 6.67 4.86
C ARG A 78 -10.49 7.62 5.00
N ALA A 79 -10.30 8.54 4.05
CA ALA A 79 -9.25 9.54 4.11
C ALA A 79 -9.37 10.45 5.35
N ALA A 80 -10.59 10.89 5.67
CA ALA A 80 -10.87 11.66 6.89
C ALA A 80 -10.55 10.86 8.16
N LYS A 81 -10.98 9.59 8.22
CA LYS A 81 -10.67 8.68 9.35
C LYS A 81 -9.15 8.51 9.53
N GLN A 82 -8.42 8.33 8.43
CA GLN A 82 -6.97 8.17 8.44
C GLN A 82 -6.25 9.45 8.88
N SER A 83 -6.65 10.62 8.38
CA SER A 83 -6.08 11.92 8.80
C SER A 83 -6.33 12.25 10.28
N ASN A 84 -7.43 11.72 10.85
CA ASN A 84 -7.68 11.79 12.29
C ASN A 84 -6.82 10.81 13.10
N ALA A 85 -6.51 9.64 12.54
CA ALA A 85 -5.76 8.58 13.22
C ALA A 85 -4.23 8.77 13.10
N PHE A 86 -3.75 9.39 12.04
CA PHE A 86 -2.34 9.49 11.69
C PHE A 86 -1.94 10.91 11.29
N ARG A 87 -0.66 11.23 11.41
CA ARG A 87 -0.03 12.38 10.78
C ARG A 87 0.90 11.86 9.69
N PHE A 88 0.80 12.43 8.49
CA PHE A 88 1.59 12.06 7.33
C PHE A 88 1.58 13.24 6.35
N ASP A 89 2.68 13.43 5.62
CA ASP A 89 2.90 14.62 4.79
C ASP A 89 2.34 14.49 3.37
N PHE A 90 2.21 13.27 2.86
CA PHE A 90 1.78 12.97 1.50
C PHE A 90 0.81 11.79 1.45
N SER A 91 0.11 11.62 0.34
CA SER A 91 -0.65 10.39 0.13
C SER A 91 0.30 9.24 -0.20
N TYR A 92 0.25 8.18 0.62
CA TYR A 92 1.11 7.01 0.48
C TYR A 92 0.33 5.76 0.08
N THR A 93 0.92 4.94 -0.79
CA THR A 93 0.53 3.54 -0.99
C THR A 93 1.69 2.64 -0.59
N PHE A 94 1.41 1.69 0.29
CA PHE A 94 2.34 0.66 0.72
C PHE A 94 1.98 -0.64 0.02
N LEU A 95 2.97 -1.27 -0.59
CA LEU A 95 2.83 -2.57 -1.25
C LEU A 95 3.89 -3.51 -0.67
N VAL A 96 3.45 -4.56 0.00
CA VAL A 96 4.32 -5.63 0.46
C VAL A 96 4.05 -6.87 -0.37
N GLU A 97 5.04 -7.40 -1.06
CA GLU A 97 4.91 -8.58 -1.92
C GLU A 97 5.79 -9.72 -1.43
N SER A 98 5.36 -10.97 -1.68
CA SER A 98 6.26 -12.12 -1.62
C SER A 98 6.96 -12.34 -2.96
N ASP A 99 7.96 -13.23 -3.00
CA ASP A 99 8.56 -13.70 -4.26
C ASP A 99 7.47 -14.16 -5.26
N ALA A 100 6.52 -14.95 -4.79
CA ALA A 100 5.41 -15.44 -5.59
C ALA A 100 4.44 -14.32 -6.05
N GLY A 101 4.36 -13.21 -5.30
CA GLY A 101 3.60 -12.03 -5.70
C GLY A 101 4.29 -11.23 -6.81
N ILE A 102 5.62 -11.14 -6.74
CA ILE A 102 6.45 -10.50 -7.76
C ILE A 102 6.41 -11.30 -9.07
N GLU A 103 6.61 -12.62 -9.00
CA GLU A 103 6.55 -13.50 -10.17
C GLU A 103 5.21 -13.33 -10.92
N GLN A 104 4.10 -13.33 -10.18
CA GLN A 104 2.77 -13.09 -10.76
C GLN A 104 2.64 -11.71 -11.40
N ALA A 105 3.18 -10.66 -10.78
CA ALA A 105 3.14 -9.31 -11.35
C ALA A 105 3.93 -9.24 -12.66
N GLU A 106 5.07 -9.92 -12.72
CA GLU A 106 5.94 -9.97 -13.91
C GLU A 106 5.37 -10.86 -15.02
N GLU A 107 4.57 -11.87 -14.69
CA GLU A 107 3.80 -12.64 -15.67
C GLU A 107 2.72 -11.77 -16.32
N TRP A 108 1.93 -11.04 -15.53
CA TRP A 108 0.88 -10.16 -16.06
C TRP A 108 1.43 -9.05 -16.96
N LEU A 109 2.56 -8.44 -16.60
CA LEU A 109 3.20 -7.42 -17.44
C LEU A 109 3.62 -7.99 -18.80
N ARG A 110 4.14 -9.23 -18.83
CA ARG A 110 4.51 -9.91 -20.08
C ARG A 110 3.31 -10.24 -20.94
N ASP A 111 2.20 -10.67 -20.33
CA ASP A 111 0.97 -10.97 -21.05
C ASP A 111 0.33 -9.69 -21.64
N GLU A 112 0.34 -8.58 -20.89
CA GLU A 112 -0.16 -7.28 -21.38
C GLU A 112 0.68 -6.72 -22.55
N GLU A 113 2.00 -6.91 -22.53
CA GLU A 113 2.88 -6.55 -23.64
C GLU A 113 2.66 -7.44 -24.88
N ALA A 114 2.38 -8.74 -24.67
CA ALA A 114 2.12 -9.68 -25.76
C ALA A 114 0.75 -9.47 -26.43
N ASP A 115 -0.27 -9.03 -25.68
CA ASP A 115 -1.60 -8.71 -26.20
C ASP A 115 -1.66 -7.33 -26.90
N ALA A 116 -0.61 -6.50 -26.76
CA ALA A 116 -0.51 -5.17 -27.35
C ALA A 116 0.25 -5.11 -28.70
N GLU A 117 0.87 -6.23 -29.12
CA GLU A 117 1.52 -6.42 -30.44
C GLU A 117 0.60 -7.10 -31.47
#